data_AF-A0A950FFM0-F1
#
_entry.id   AF-A0A950FFM0-F1
#
_cell.length_a   1.000
_cell.length_b   1.000
_cell.length_c   1.000
_cell.angle_alpha   90.00
_cell.angle_beta   90.00
_cell.angle_gamma   90.00
#
_symmetry.space_group_name_H-M   'P 1'
#
loop_
_entity.id
_entity.type
_entity.pdbx_description
1 polymer ?
#
loop_
_entity_poly.entity_id
_entity_poly.type
_entity_poly.pdbx_seq_one_letter_code
_entity_poly.pdbx_strand_id
1 'polypeptide(L)'
;ELREKRFRTSAEVREHIGSLSVSATPRAIGRQRKSPADAILTDNRSAFAESFRVSWTKIHFAVAGPKSVSVGGGGPGVALGITSAASGEGKSVHALGLARTAALAGETVVLVDADLRRSGVSRLMHQDFEYTLGDFLRGRCTADDVVLVEERSGIHFVPGAPTDIAWTTPELQRFFDFIEHLNHRYSVVIIDLPPIVGLAETIRLAPAADHVALVIRWGRSERQFVQFALDSLRAAGLSTIAVILNDVDLKAQRRRGYRDYHTAAYTDKELYRRPPAGFRDPVPAVPAPLLASAAAPSDTSYSDTSYKINGARPRRGDKHGDPAGSVNSDIARLYDRYRG
;
A
#
# COMPACT_ATOMS: atom_id res chain seq x y z
N GLU A 1 4.98 -32.23 -13.97
CA GLU A 1 3.76 -31.53 -13.52
C GLU A 1 3.81 -30.07 -13.94
N LEU A 2 2.82 -29.60 -14.71
CA LEU A 2 2.68 -28.17 -14.98
C LEU A 2 2.20 -27.49 -13.69
N ARG A 3 3.15 -26.98 -12.88
CA ARG A 3 2.81 -26.13 -11.72
C ARG A 3 1.87 -25.02 -12.18
N GLU A 4 0.73 -24.87 -11.48
CA GLU A 4 -0.25 -23.85 -11.82
C GLU A 4 0.41 -22.46 -11.79
N LYS A 5 0.41 -21.74 -12.92
CA LYS A 5 1.18 -20.49 -13.09
C LYS A 5 0.67 -19.31 -12.25
N ARG A 6 -0.50 -19.44 -11.62
CA ARG A 6 -1.24 -18.37 -10.94
C ARG A 6 -1.72 -18.83 -9.57
N PHE A 7 -2.10 -17.88 -8.73
CA PHE A 7 -2.60 -18.16 -7.38
C PHE A 7 -4.12 -18.32 -7.35
N ARG A 8 -4.58 -19.37 -6.67
CA ARG A 8 -6.01 -19.72 -6.47
C ARG A 8 -6.41 -19.81 -5.01
N THR A 9 -5.43 -19.94 -4.13
CA THR A 9 -5.62 -20.03 -2.69
C THR A 9 -4.55 -19.23 -1.98
N SER A 10 -4.88 -18.77 -0.78
CA SER A 10 -3.96 -18.12 0.15
C SER A 10 -2.85 -19.09 0.62
N ALA A 11 -3.12 -20.40 0.61
CA ALA A 11 -2.12 -21.42 0.92
C ALA A 11 -1.01 -21.48 -0.14
N GLU A 12 -1.39 -21.47 -1.42
CA GLU A 12 -0.44 -21.37 -2.53
C GLU A 12 0.39 -20.10 -2.51
N VAL A 13 -0.20 -18.99 -2.05
CA VAL A 13 0.51 -17.72 -1.84
C VAL A 13 1.54 -17.91 -0.75
N ARG A 14 1.12 -18.38 0.44
CA ARG A 14 2.01 -18.62 1.59
C ARG A 14 3.19 -19.54 1.26
N GLU A 15 2.92 -20.67 0.61
CA GLU A 15 3.95 -21.63 0.20
C GLU A 15 4.97 -20.99 -0.75
N HIS A 16 4.51 -20.14 -1.66
CA HIS A 16 5.38 -19.47 -2.62
C HIS A 16 6.25 -18.38 -1.98
N ILE A 17 5.67 -17.58 -1.09
CA ILE A 17 6.33 -16.35 -0.59
C ILE A 17 7.09 -16.55 0.73
N GLY A 18 6.79 -17.62 1.49
CA GLY A 18 7.40 -17.89 2.80
C GLY A 18 7.03 -16.91 3.92
N SER A 19 6.11 -15.97 3.66
CA SER A 19 5.63 -14.95 4.61
C SER A 19 4.37 -15.41 5.35
N LEU A 20 4.24 -14.93 6.60
CA LEU A 20 3.24 -15.39 7.56
C LEU A 20 1.90 -14.67 7.41
N SER A 21 1.86 -13.46 6.84
CA SER A 21 0.62 -12.68 6.75
C SER A 21 0.05 -12.68 5.34
N VAL A 22 -0.85 -13.64 5.09
CA VAL A 22 -1.68 -13.67 3.89
C VAL A 22 -3.13 -13.37 4.27
N SER A 23 -3.79 -12.50 3.50
CA SER A 23 -5.23 -12.31 3.54
C SER A 23 -5.83 -12.49 2.14
N ALA A 24 -7.14 -12.68 2.09
CA ALA A 24 -7.88 -12.79 0.85
C ALA A 24 -9.05 -11.82 0.88
N THR A 25 -9.24 -11.07 -0.20
CA THR A 25 -10.36 -10.14 -0.36
C THR A 25 -11.32 -10.71 -1.41
N PRO A 26 -12.58 -11.05 -1.05
CA PRO A 26 -13.55 -11.51 -2.02
C PRO A 26 -13.85 -10.39 -3.01
N ARG A 27 -14.26 -10.75 -4.23
CA ARG A 27 -14.78 -9.77 -5.19
C ARG A 27 -15.94 -9.00 -4.54
N ALA A 28 -15.90 -7.66 -4.57
CA ALA A 28 -17.00 -6.83 -4.08
C ALA A 28 -18.31 -7.16 -4.81
N ILE A 29 -19.41 -7.31 -4.06
CA ILE A 29 -20.73 -7.69 -4.60
C ILE A 29 -21.74 -6.55 -4.36
N GLY A 30 -22.21 -5.92 -5.42
CA GLY A 30 -23.26 -4.88 -5.36
C GLY A 30 -22.95 -3.67 -6.23
N ARG A 31 -23.93 -2.77 -6.35
CA ARG A 31 -23.76 -1.49 -7.04
C ARG A 31 -23.06 -0.50 -6.11
N GLN A 32 -21.74 -0.54 -6.11
CA GLN A 32 -20.93 0.53 -5.54
C GLN A 32 -20.94 1.69 -6.53
N ARG A 33 -21.44 2.86 -6.10
CA ARG A 33 -21.70 4.00 -7.01
C ARG A 33 -20.42 4.65 -7.55
N LYS A 34 -19.31 4.53 -6.82
CA LYS A 34 -18.06 5.24 -7.08
C LYS A 34 -16.86 4.30 -7.00
N SER A 35 -16.64 3.66 -5.86
CA SER A 35 -15.52 2.74 -5.64
C SER A 35 -15.93 1.47 -4.87
N PRO A 36 -15.34 0.28 -5.15
CA PRO A 36 -15.48 -0.88 -4.28
C PRO A 36 -15.13 -0.60 -2.81
N ALA A 37 -14.16 0.29 -2.55
CA ALA A 37 -13.75 0.69 -1.21
C ALA A 37 -14.85 1.48 -0.45
N ASP A 38 -15.92 1.92 -1.12
CA ASP A 38 -17.07 2.54 -0.46
C ASP A 38 -17.89 1.54 0.35
N ALA A 39 -17.78 0.24 0.04
CA ALA A 39 -18.40 -0.82 0.83
C ALA A 39 -17.91 -0.81 2.29
N ILE A 40 -16.70 -0.31 2.56
CA ILE A 40 -16.17 -0.16 3.92
C ILE A 40 -17.04 0.77 4.77
N LEU A 41 -17.60 1.82 4.15
CA LEU A 41 -18.44 2.82 4.84
C LEU A 41 -19.94 2.51 4.71
N THR A 42 -20.35 1.88 3.61
CA THR A 42 -21.77 1.75 3.24
C THR A 42 -22.35 0.34 3.40
N ASP A 43 -21.50 -0.68 3.44
CA ASP A 43 -21.88 -2.09 3.64
C ASP A 43 -20.82 -2.76 4.52
N ASN A 44 -20.56 -2.17 5.68
CA ASN A 44 -19.46 -2.54 6.57
C ASN A 44 -19.63 -3.95 7.19
N ARG A 45 -20.81 -4.58 7.09
CA ARG A 45 -21.05 -5.98 7.49
C ARG A 45 -20.88 -6.96 6.35
N SER A 46 -20.53 -6.50 5.15
CA SER A 46 -20.23 -7.39 4.04
C SER A 46 -18.94 -8.18 4.28
N ALA A 47 -18.85 -9.36 3.66
CA ALA A 47 -17.62 -10.14 3.64
C ALA A 47 -16.43 -9.36 3.03
N PHE A 48 -16.71 -8.43 2.11
CA PHE A 48 -15.71 -7.52 1.56
C PHE A 48 -15.18 -6.58 2.64
N ALA A 49 -16.05 -5.91 3.40
CA ALA A 49 -15.59 -5.01 4.47
C ALA A 49 -14.89 -5.77 5.61
N GLU A 50 -15.34 -6.98 5.92
CA GLU A 50 -14.68 -7.83 6.90
C GLU A 50 -13.27 -8.24 6.44
N SER A 51 -13.05 -8.52 5.15
CA SER A 51 -11.71 -8.88 4.68
C SER A 51 -10.71 -7.75 4.84
N PHE A 52 -11.16 -6.50 4.78
CA PHE A 52 -10.33 -5.34 5.10
C PHE A 52 -10.03 -5.24 6.58
N ARG A 53 -11.00 -5.46 7.48
CA ARG A 53 -10.75 -5.53 8.93
C ARG A 53 -9.75 -6.62 9.27
N VAL A 54 -9.93 -7.83 8.76
CA VAL A 54 -8.99 -8.95 8.95
C VAL A 54 -7.60 -8.61 8.41
N SER A 55 -7.52 -7.97 7.23
CA SER A 55 -6.24 -7.55 6.66
C SER A 55 -5.55 -6.50 7.51
N TRP A 56 -6.28 -5.45 7.92
CA TRP A 56 -5.77 -4.39 8.77
C TRP A 56 -5.29 -4.94 10.11
N THR A 57 -6.07 -5.78 10.79
CA THR A 57 -5.65 -6.41 12.06
C THR A 57 -4.32 -7.13 11.94
N LYS A 58 -4.14 -7.92 10.88
CA LYS A 58 -2.87 -8.64 10.66
C LYS A 58 -1.71 -7.70 10.36
N ILE A 59 -1.94 -6.68 9.54
CA ILE A 59 -0.93 -5.65 9.22
C ILE A 59 -0.55 -4.90 10.49
N HIS A 60 -1.53 -4.40 11.24
CA HIS A 60 -1.33 -3.70 12.50
C HIS A 60 -0.48 -4.51 13.48
N PHE A 61 -0.75 -5.81 13.67
CA PHE A 61 0.08 -6.64 14.53
C PHE A 61 1.48 -6.93 13.97
N ALA A 62 1.63 -7.02 12.64
CA ALA A 62 2.94 -7.19 12.01
C ALA A 62 3.81 -5.93 12.15
N VAL A 63 3.18 -4.75 12.11
CA VAL A 63 3.81 -3.44 12.24
C VAL A 63 4.13 -3.11 13.70
N ALA A 64 3.11 -3.16 14.56
CA ALA A 64 3.23 -2.74 15.95
C ALA A 64 3.97 -3.80 16.78
N GLY A 65 3.90 -5.08 16.42
CA GLY A 65 4.40 -6.19 17.21
C GLY A 65 3.40 -6.63 18.31
N PRO A 66 3.53 -7.86 18.85
CA PRO A 66 2.52 -8.49 19.70
C PRO A 66 2.33 -7.88 21.11
N LYS A 67 3.09 -6.84 21.48
CA LYS A 67 3.01 -6.17 22.79
C LYS A 67 2.74 -4.67 22.72
N SER A 68 2.52 -4.12 21.53
CA SER A 68 2.30 -2.68 21.34
C SER A 68 0.82 -2.38 21.41
N VAL A 69 0.27 -2.52 22.61
CA VAL A 69 -0.93 -1.79 22.99
C VAL A 69 -0.43 -0.42 23.42
N SER A 70 -0.20 0.47 22.44
CA SER A 70 0.13 1.86 22.73
C SER A 70 -1.13 2.57 23.21
N VAL A 71 -1.49 2.33 24.47
CA VAL A 71 -2.26 3.30 25.25
C VAL A 71 -1.28 4.42 25.57
N GLY A 72 -1.18 5.40 24.67
CA GLY A 72 -0.50 6.69 24.88
C GLY A 72 1.04 6.71 24.81
N GLY A 73 1.65 6.23 23.72
CA GLY A 73 3.12 6.25 23.53
C GLY A 73 3.59 7.11 22.35
N GLY A 74 4.32 8.20 22.64
CA GLY A 74 4.77 9.23 21.68
C GLY A 74 5.97 8.85 20.79
N GLY A 75 5.85 7.76 20.02
CA GLY A 75 6.74 7.49 18.89
C GLY A 75 6.17 8.03 17.56
N PRO A 76 6.99 8.22 16.52
CA PRO A 76 6.48 8.50 15.18
C PRO A 76 5.56 7.35 14.74
N GLY A 77 4.51 7.67 13.98
CA GLY A 77 3.64 6.70 13.33
C GLY A 77 4.36 5.87 12.29
N VAL A 78 3.61 4.99 11.62
CA VAL A 78 4.18 4.03 10.67
C VAL A 78 3.72 4.29 9.24
N ALA A 79 4.68 4.28 8.32
CA ALA A 79 4.45 4.34 6.89
C ALA A 79 4.28 2.94 6.28
N LEU A 80 3.09 2.68 5.72
CA LEU A 80 2.73 1.46 5.02
C LEU A 80 2.59 1.72 3.51
N GLY A 81 3.52 1.19 2.74
CA GLY A 81 3.44 1.17 1.27
C GLY A 81 2.48 0.09 0.78
N ILE A 82 1.54 0.46 -0.09
CA ILE A 82 0.66 -0.46 -0.79
C ILE A 82 1.08 -0.49 -2.26
N THR A 83 1.46 -1.67 -2.74
CA THR A 83 1.85 -1.86 -4.14
C THR A 83 1.27 -3.16 -4.68
N SER A 84 1.52 -3.45 -5.95
CA SER A 84 1.12 -4.68 -6.60
C SER A 84 2.20 -5.17 -7.56
N ALA A 85 2.15 -6.44 -7.93
CA ALA A 85 3.11 -6.98 -8.90
C ALA A 85 2.88 -6.34 -10.26
N ALA A 86 1.62 -6.28 -10.71
CA ALA A 86 1.23 -5.73 -11.99
C ALA A 86 0.10 -4.70 -11.85
N SER A 87 -0.11 -3.92 -12.92
CA SER A 87 -1.19 -2.94 -12.94
C SER A 87 -2.58 -3.59 -12.96
N GLY A 88 -3.56 -2.96 -12.29
CA GLY A 88 -4.95 -3.45 -12.27
C GLY A 88 -5.21 -4.60 -11.29
N GLU A 89 -4.32 -4.83 -10.33
CA GLU A 89 -4.48 -5.85 -9.28
C GLU A 89 -5.29 -5.35 -8.08
N GLY A 90 -5.62 -4.05 -8.02
CA GLY A 90 -6.50 -3.45 -7.02
C GLY A 90 -5.80 -2.76 -5.86
N LYS A 91 -4.50 -2.42 -5.99
CA LYS A 91 -3.73 -1.69 -4.97
C LYS A 91 -4.40 -0.40 -4.48
N SER A 92 -4.91 0.47 -5.36
CA SER A 92 -5.52 1.74 -4.95
C SER A 92 -6.84 1.55 -4.20
N VAL A 93 -7.61 0.51 -4.56
CA VAL A 93 -8.80 0.10 -3.78
C VAL A 93 -8.38 -0.39 -2.40
N HIS A 94 -7.27 -1.12 -2.31
CA HIS A 94 -6.73 -1.59 -1.03
C HIS A 94 -6.16 -0.46 -0.18
N ALA A 95 -5.43 0.48 -0.77
CA ALA A 95 -4.89 1.64 -0.08
C ALA A 95 -6.03 2.47 0.54
N LEU A 96 -7.05 2.82 -0.25
CA LEU A 96 -8.22 3.54 0.26
C LEU A 96 -9.02 2.74 1.29
N GLY A 97 -9.29 1.45 1.02
CA GLY A 97 -10.08 0.64 1.94
C GLY A 97 -9.37 0.36 3.26
N LEU A 98 -8.04 0.16 3.25
CA LEU A 98 -7.24 0.01 4.46
C LEU A 98 -7.16 1.33 5.23
N ALA A 99 -7.00 2.48 4.55
CA ALA A 99 -6.99 3.80 5.21
C ALA A 99 -8.30 4.05 5.96
N ARG A 100 -9.43 3.82 5.29
CA ARG A 100 -10.76 3.92 5.90
C ARG A 100 -10.93 2.93 7.06
N THR A 101 -10.44 1.69 6.90
CA THR A 101 -10.54 0.67 7.97
C THR A 101 -9.71 1.04 9.19
N ALA A 102 -8.51 1.57 8.99
CA ALA A 102 -7.63 2.05 10.07
C ALA A 102 -8.27 3.23 10.82
N ALA A 103 -8.84 4.20 10.08
CA ALA A 103 -9.54 5.33 10.69
C ALA A 103 -10.79 4.90 11.47
N LEU A 104 -11.57 3.94 10.95
CA LEU A 104 -12.69 3.33 11.68
C LEU A 104 -12.25 2.57 12.94
N ALA A 105 -10.98 2.12 12.99
CA ALA A 105 -10.37 1.52 14.18
C ALA A 105 -9.81 2.56 15.17
N GLY A 106 -9.95 3.86 14.89
CA GLY A 106 -9.51 4.95 15.74
C GLY A 106 -8.09 5.46 15.47
N GLU A 107 -7.48 5.08 14.35
CA GLU A 107 -6.16 5.59 13.96
C GLU A 107 -6.26 6.99 13.36
N THR A 108 -5.21 7.81 13.55
CA THR A 108 -5.02 9.03 12.78
C THR A 108 -4.33 8.67 11.48
N VAL A 109 -5.01 8.86 10.34
CA VAL A 109 -4.57 8.31 9.05
C VAL A 109 -4.42 9.40 8.00
N VAL A 110 -3.30 9.36 7.28
CA VAL A 110 -3.16 10.06 6.00
C VAL A 110 -2.89 9.05 4.87
N LEU A 111 -3.59 9.23 3.75
CA LEU A 111 -3.41 8.44 2.54
C LEU A 111 -2.73 9.29 1.47
N VAL A 112 -1.61 8.82 0.92
CA VAL A 112 -0.82 9.51 -0.11
C VAL A 112 -0.90 8.75 -1.43
N ASP A 113 -1.39 9.39 -2.49
CA ASP A 113 -1.38 8.80 -3.84
C ASP A 113 -0.06 9.10 -4.57
N ALA A 114 0.92 8.21 -4.39
CA ALA A 114 2.26 8.32 -4.98
C ALA A 114 2.38 7.64 -6.35
N ASP A 115 1.33 6.95 -6.83
CA ASP A 115 1.25 6.47 -8.22
C ASP A 115 0.86 7.63 -9.13
N LEU A 116 1.81 8.55 -9.32
CA LEU A 116 1.65 9.75 -10.14
C LEU A 116 1.47 9.47 -11.64
N ARG A 117 1.46 8.20 -12.08
CA ARG A 117 1.14 7.85 -13.47
C ARG A 117 -0.35 7.63 -13.67
N ARG A 118 -0.99 6.97 -12.72
CA ARG A 118 -2.41 6.59 -12.83
C ARG A 118 -3.29 7.28 -11.81
N SER A 119 -2.74 7.77 -10.71
CA SER A 119 -3.43 8.45 -9.60
C SER A 119 -4.72 7.73 -9.24
N GLY A 120 -4.55 6.45 -8.91
CA GLY A 120 -5.63 5.51 -8.77
C GLY A 120 -6.53 5.86 -7.58
N VAL A 121 -5.95 6.31 -6.47
CA VAL A 121 -6.70 6.71 -5.28
C VAL A 121 -7.42 8.03 -5.54
N SER A 122 -6.77 9.04 -6.11
CA SER A 122 -7.40 10.34 -6.43
C SER A 122 -8.67 10.15 -7.26
N ARG A 123 -8.64 9.26 -8.27
CA ARG A 123 -9.81 8.94 -9.09
C ARG A 123 -10.93 8.23 -8.33
N LEU A 124 -10.60 7.48 -7.26
CA LEU A 124 -11.58 6.79 -6.41
C LEU A 124 -12.17 7.69 -5.31
N MET A 125 -11.48 8.76 -4.93
CA MET A 125 -11.95 9.70 -3.91
C MET A 125 -13.13 10.56 -4.42
N HIS A 126 -13.13 10.92 -5.70
CA HIS A 126 -14.16 11.78 -6.32
C HIS A 126 -14.41 13.08 -5.51
N GLN A 127 -13.32 13.69 -5.08
CA GLN A 127 -13.27 14.97 -4.38
C GLN A 127 -12.33 15.89 -5.16
N ASP A 128 -12.72 17.15 -5.29
CA ASP A 128 -11.89 18.16 -5.95
C ASP A 128 -10.76 18.60 -5.01
N PHE A 129 -9.62 18.95 -5.59
CA PHE A 129 -8.43 19.40 -4.88
C PHE A 129 -7.70 20.46 -5.70
N GLU A 130 -7.10 21.44 -5.02
CA GLU A 130 -6.33 22.52 -5.64
C GLU A 130 -4.89 22.09 -5.92
N TYR A 131 -4.26 21.41 -4.96
CA TYR A 131 -2.88 20.97 -5.02
C TYR A 131 -2.76 19.45 -5.05
N THR A 132 -1.67 18.99 -5.66
CA THR A 132 -1.29 17.56 -5.71
C THR A 132 0.08 17.35 -5.09
N LEU A 133 0.41 16.09 -4.79
CA LEU A 133 1.77 15.67 -4.42
C LEU A 133 2.79 16.17 -5.45
N GLY A 134 2.44 16.19 -6.74
CA GLY A 134 3.33 16.71 -7.78
C GLY A 134 3.56 18.22 -7.69
N ASP A 135 2.61 19.00 -7.18
CA ASP A 135 2.75 20.44 -6.94
C ASP A 135 3.61 20.71 -5.71
N PHE A 136 3.37 19.96 -4.63
CA PHE A 136 4.20 20.00 -3.42
C PHE A 136 5.66 19.65 -3.73
N LEU A 137 5.89 18.58 -4.52
CA LEU A 137 7.25 18.15 -4.87
C LEU A 137 8.04 19.20 -5.68
N ARG A 138 7.32 20.08 -6.39
CA ARG A 138 7.89 21.22 -7.11
C ARG A 138 7.98 22.50 -6.29
N GLY A 139 7.55 22.48 -5.02
CA GLY A 139 7.53 23.64 -4.15
C GLY A 139 6.45 24.68 -4.52
N ARG A 140 5.35 24.26 -5.14
CA ARG A 140 4.23 25.17 -5.49
C ARG A 140 3.23 25.36 -4.37
N CYS A 141 3.26 24.51 -3.35
CA CYS A 141 2.41 24.57 -2.17
C CYS A 141 3.16 24.02 -0.96
N THR A 142 2.65 24.28 0.25
CA THR A 142 3.20 23.75 1.50
C THR A 142 2.68 22.34 1.79
N ALA A 143 3.22 21.71 2.85
CA ALA A 143 2.77 20.41 3.33
C ALA A 143 1.33 20.44 3.88
N ASP A 144 0.91 21.56 4.48
CA ASP A 144 -0.46 21.70 4.98
C ASP A 144 -1.46 21.97 3.83
N ASP A 145 -1.06 22.71 2.80
CA ASP A 145 -1.94 23.04 1.66
C ASP A 145 -2.35 21.80 0.84
N VAL A 146 -1.48 20.80 0.76
CA VAL A 146 -1.70 19.60 -0.07
C VAL A 146 -2.47 18.49 0.68
N VAL A 147 -2.63 18.63 2.00
CA VAL A 147 -3.35 17.67 2.83
C VAL A 147 -4.78 18.14 3.04
N LEU A 148 -5.74 17.37 2.54
CA LEU A 148 -7.17 17.63 2.75
C LEU A 148 -7.83 16.52 3.56
N VAL A 149 -9.01 16.83 4.09
CA VAL A 149 -9.87 15.85 4.78
C VAL A 149 -10.86 15.26 3.78
N GLU A 150 -10.97 13.93 3.74
CA GLU A 150 -12.03 13.26 3.01
C GLU A 150 -13.30 13.20 3.87
N GLU A 151 -14.35 13.89 3.42
CA GLU A 151 -15.54 14.18 4.23
C GLU A 151 -16.31 12.92 4.69
N ARG A 152 -16.20 11.81 3.95
CA ARG A 152 -17.05 10.63 4.18
C ARG A 152 -16.50 9.70 5.26
N SER A 153 -15.20 9.69 5.44
CA SER A 153 -14.48 8.81 6.36
C SER A 153 -13.60 9.54 7.35
N GLY A 154 -13.35 10.85 7.16
CA GLY A 154 -12.51 11.66 8.04
C GLY A 154 -11.01 11.42 7.88
N ILE A 155 -10.57 10.58 6.94
CA ILE A 155 -9.15 10.39 6.68
C ILE A 155 -8.56 11.63 6.04
N HIS A 156 -7.28 11.87 6.30
CA HIS A 156 -6.53 12.87 5.57
C HIS A 156 -5.99 12.25 4.27
N PHE A 157 -5.87 13.07 3.23
CA PHE A 157 -5.54 12.62 1.90
C PHE A 157 -4.63 13.61 1.18
N VAL A 158 -3.59 13.08 0.52
CA VAL A 158 -2.68 13.82 -0.37
C VAL A 158 -2.93 13.32 -1.81
N PRO A 159 -3.54 14.14 -2.68
CA PRO A 159 -3.86 13.76 -4.04
C PRO A 159 -2.62 13.58 -4.90
N GLY A 160 -2.64 12.57 -5.76
CA GLY A 160 -1.76 12.45 -6.91
C GLY A 160 -2.48 12.91 -8.18
N ALA A 161 -1.71 13.30 -9.19
CA ALA A 161 -2.18 13.47 -10.56
C ALA A 161 -1.09 13.05 -11.56
N PRO A 162 -1.46 12.63 -12.79
CA PRO A 162 -0.54 12.45 -13.90
C PRO A 162 0.42 13.63 -14.07
N THR A 163 1.72 13.35 -14.01
CA THR A 163 2.76 14.39 -14.09
C THR A 163 4.05 13.85 -14.74
N ASP A 164 4.91 14.75 -15.21
CA ASP A 164 6.23 14.44 -15.80
C ASP A 164 7.37 14.35 -14.76
N ILE A 165 7.03 14.17 -13.47
CA ILE A 165 8.04 14.00 -12.42
C ILE A 165 8.86 12.74 -12.71
N ALA A 166 10.16 12.91 -12.83
CA ALA A 166 11.10 11.81 -13.11
C ALA A 166 11.63 11.13 -11.83
N TRP A 167 11.19 11.57 -10.65
CA TRP A 167 11.66 11.10 -9.35
C TRP A 167 13.19 11.14 -9.24
N THR A 168 13.81 12.28 -9.54
CA THR A 168 15.26 12.45 -9.39
C THR A 168 15.62 12.64 -7.92
N THR A 169 16.91 12.75 -7.59
CA THR A 169 17.36 12.78 -6.18
C THR A 169 16.68 13.89 -5.36
N PRO A 170 16.55 15.15 -5.84
CA PRO A 170 15.82 16.18 -5.11
C PRO A 170 14.34 15.87 -4.85
N GLU A 171 13.60 15.35 -5.84
CA GLU A 171 12.19 15.01 -5.62
C GLU A 171 12.04 13.81 -4.68
N LEU A 172 12.93 12.83 -4.76
CA LEU A 172 12.94 11.70 -3.83
C LEU A 172 13.24 12.14 -2.40
N GLN A 173 14.23 13.01 -2.20
CA GLN A 173 14.55 13.51 -0.86
C GLN A 173 13.37 14.29 -0.28
N ARG A 174 12.77 15.21 -1.06
CA ARG A 174 11.59 15.95 -0.63
C ARG A 174 10.40 15.04 -0.33
N PHE A 175 10.24 13.96 -1.08
CA PHE A 175 9.21 12.95 -0.80
C PHE A 175 9.48 12.22 0.52
N PHE A 176 10.72 11.79 0.78
CA PHE A 176 11.09 11.14 2.04
C PHE A 176 10.89 12.06 3.24
N ASP A 177 11.36 13.30 3.16
CA ASP A 177 11.19 14.31 4.22
C ASP A 177 9.70 14.57 4.48
N PHE A 178 8.87 14.54 3.42
CA PHE A 178 7.42 14.71 3.55
C PHE A 178 6.76 13.51 4.23
N ILE A 179 7.13 12.28 3.88
CA ILE A 179 6.60 11.09 4.56
C ILE A 179 7.04 11.07 6.03
N GLU A 180 8.28 11.44 6.34
CA GLU A 180 8.75 11.59 7.73
C GLU A 180 7.95 12.65 8.49
N HIS A 181 7.70 13.81 7.87
CA HIS A 181 6.83 14.85 8.44
C HIS A 181 5.42 14.33 8.75
N LEU A 182 4.84 13.52 7.85
CA LEU A 182 3.53 12.91 8.06
C LEU A 182 3.57 11.86 9.19
N ASN A 183 4.62 11.03 9.28
CA ASN A 183 4.77 10.06 10.37
C ASN A 183 4.79 10.73 11.75
N HIS A 184 5.22 11.99 11.87
CA HIS A 184 5.14 12.73 13.14
C HIS A 184 3.73 13.22 13.51
N ARG A 185 2.79 13.24 12.56
CA ARG A 185 1.43 13.81 12.73
C ARG A 185 0.32 12.76 12.75
N TYR A 186 0.56 11.63 12.09
CA TYR A 186 -0.39 10.54 11.93
C TYR A 186 0.20 9.26 12.53
N SER A 187 -0.63 8.44 13.18
CA SER A 187 -0.23 7.10 13.63
C SER A 187 -0.02 6.15 12.45
N VAL A 188 -0.69 6.41 11.31
CA VAL A 188 -0.57 5.61 10.09
C VAL A 188 -0.48 6.50 8.85
N VAL A 189 0.60 6.35 8.08
CA VAL A 189 0.75 6.92 6.73
C VAL A 189 0.60 5.80 5.71
N ILE A 190 -0.46 5.81 4.90
CA ILE A 190 -0.63 4.81 3.82
C ILE A 190 -0.19 5.43 2.50
N ILE A 191 0.67 4.73 1.75
CA ILE A 191 1.22 5.23 0.48
C ILE A 191 0.77 4.30 -0.66
N ASP A 192 -0.09 4.77 -1.58
CA ASP A 192 -0.38 4.03 -2.83
C ASP A 192 0.80 4.20 -3.79
N LEU A 193 1.62 3.18 -3.90
CA LEU A 193 2.80 3.16 -4.77
C LEU A 193 2.43 2.64 -6.17
N PRO A 194 3.20 2.95 -7.23
CA PRO A 194 3.01 2.31 -8.53
C PRO A 194 3.21 0.77 -8.45
N PRO A 195 2.78 -0.02 -9.45
CA PRO A 195 3.10 -1.45 -9.50
C PRO A 195 4.61 -1.67 -9.69
N ILE A 196 5.13 -2.83 -9.24
CA ILE A 196 6.57 -3.11 -9.29
C ILE A 196 7.04 -3.56 -10.67
N VAL A 197 6.31 -4.47 -11.33
CA VAL A 197 6.71 -5.01 -12.63
C VAL A 197 6.56 -3.92 -13.69
N GLY A 198 7.66 -3.63 -14.36
CA GLY A 198 7.71 -2.73 -15.51
C GLY A 198 7.89 -1.25 -15.17
N LEU A 199 8.04 -0.88 -13.89
CA LEU A 199 8.23 0.50 -13.46
C LEU A 199 9.35 0.62 -12.41
N ALA A 200 10.44 1.31 -12.77
CA ALA A 200 11.56 1.53 -11.86
C ALA A 200 11.22 2.45 -10.66
N GLU A 201 10.17 3.27 -10.79
CA GLU A 201 9.77 4.27 -9.80
C GLU A 201 9.40 3.65 -8.46
N THR A 202 8.68 2.53 -8.45
CA THR A 202 8.26 1.86 -7.21
C THR A 202 9.44 1.48 -6.35
N ILE A 203 10.54 0.99 -6.93
CA ILE A 203 11.75 0.60 -6.20
C ILE A 203 12.43 1.83 -5.57
N ARG A 204 12.31 3.01 -6.19
CA ARG A 204 12.86 4.27 -5.67
C ARG A 204 12.00 4.89 -4.56
N LEU A 205 10.68 4.73 -4.65
CA LEU A 205 9.71 5.30 -3.71
C LEU A 205 9.47 4.43 -2.49
N ALA A 206 9.52 3.11 -2.65
CA ALA A 206 9.22 2.17 -1.59
C ALA A 206 10.06 2.35 -0.31
N PRO A 207 11.34 2.80 -0.35
CA PRO A 207 12.10 3.15 0.86
C PRO A 207 11.50 4.25 1.73
N ALA A 208 10.49 4.99 1.26
CA ALA A 208 9.72 5.91 2.09
C ALA A 208 8.81 5.19 3.10
N ALA A 209 8.51 3.90 2.87
CA ALA A 209 7.68 3.10 3.75
C ALA A 209 8.53 2.24 4.68
N ASP A 210 8.10 2.12 5.94
CA ASP A 210 8.68 1.17 6.90
C ASP A 210 8.37 -0.28 6.51
N HIS A 211 7.16 -0.47 5.97
CA HIS A 211 6.65 -1.78 5.59
C HIS A 211 5.86 -1.73 4.29
N VAL A 212 5.80 -2.86 3.58
CA VAL A 212 5.04 -2.98 2.33
C VAL A 212 4.01 -4.11 2.41
N ALA A 213 2.78 -3.82 1.96
CA ALA A 213 1.78 -4.82 1.63
C ALA A 213 1.66 -4.97 0.10
N LEU A 214 1.81 -6.20 -0.38
CA LEU A 214 1.72 -6.53 -1.79
C LEU A 214 0.33 -7.07 -2.14
N VAL A 215 -0.38 -6.39 -3.03
CA VAL A 215 -1.67 -6.82 -3.55
C VAL A 215 -1.47 -7.65 -4.82
N ILE A 216 -2.06 -8.84 -4.86
CA ILE A 216 -2.09 -9.73 -6.02
C ILE A 216 -3.54 -10.10 -6.34
N ARG A 217 -3.82 -10.52 -7.56
CA ARG A 217 -5.16 -10.79 -8.06
C ARG A 217 -5.40 -12.27 -8.34
N TRP A 218 -6.46 -12.80 -7.72
CA TRP A 218 -6.88 -14.19 -7.82
C TRP A 218 -7.05 -14.65 -9.27
N GLY A 219 -6.37 -15.75 -9.63
CA GLY A 219 -6.45 -16.35 -10.96
C GLY A 219 -5.86 -15.49 -12.09
N ARG A 220 -5.21 -14.38 -11.77
CA ARG A 220 -4.64 -13.42 -12.74
C ARG A 220 -3.14 -13.21 -12.54
N SER A 221 -2.70 -12.93 -11.31
CA SER A 221 -1.27 -12.71 -11.04
C SER A 221 -0.45 -13.94 -11.31
N GLU A 222 0.63 -13.77 -12.07
CA GLU A 222 1.57 -14.84 -12.40
C GLU A 222 2.63 -14.96 -11.31
N ARG A 223 2.93 -16.20 -10.91
CA ARG A 223 3.90 -16.49 -9.86
C ARG A 223 5.26 -15.84 -10.11
N GLN A 224 5.75 -15.89 -11.34
CA GLN A 224 7.02 -15.26 -11.73
C GLN A 224 7.06 -13.74 -11.50
N PHE A 225 5.94 -13.05 -11.72
CA PHE A 225 5.85 -11.60 -11.53
C PHE A 225 5.74 -11.23 -10.05
N VAL A 226 5.02 -12.05 -9.28
CA VAL A 226 4.98 -11.90 -7.82
C VAL A 226 6.36 -12.16 -7.23
N GLN A 227 7.07 -13.19 -7.68
CA GLN A 227 8.44 -13.46 -7.23
C GLN A 227 9.39 -12.31 -7.56
N PHE A 228 9.37 -11.82 -8.80
CA PHE A 228 10.16 -10.65 -9.21
C PHE A 228 9.85 -9.42 -8.35
N ALA A 229 8.57 -9.17 -8.05
CA ALA A 229 8.16 -8.07 -7.20
C ALA A 229 8.72 -8.18 -5.77
N LEU A 230 8.65 -9.38 -5.18
CA LEU A 230 9.21 -9.66 -3.85
C LEU A 230 10.73 -9.48 -3.83
N ASP A 231 11.43 -9.98 -4.85
CA ASP A 231 12.89 -9.87 -4.92
C ASP A 231 13.34 -8.42 -5.13
N SER A 232 12.57 -7.63 -5.89
CA SER A 232 12.81 -6.20 -6.06
C SER A 232 12.65 -5.42 -4.75
N LEU A 233 11.60 -5.72 -3.97
CA LEU A 233 11.41 -5.12 -2.64
C LEU A 233 12.52 -5.53 -1.66
N ARG A 234 12.94 -6.80 -1.67
CA ARG A 234 14.07 -7.27 -0.86
C ARG A 234 15.37 -6.57 -1.23
N ALA A 235 15.63 -6.38 -2.53
CA ALA A 235 16.80 -5.67 -3.02
C ALA A 235 16.80 -4.19 -2.60
N ALA A 236 15.61 -3.59 -2.42
CA ALA A 236 15.43 -2.25 -1.85
C ALA A 236 15.54 -2.20 -0.31
N GLY A 237 15.85 -3.33 0.35
CA GLY A 237 15.97 -3.41 1.81
C GLY A 237 14.63 -3.51 2.55
N LEU A 238 13.53 -3.73 1.84
CA LEU A 238 12.18 -3.70 2.41
C LEU A 238 11.67 -5.09 2.76
N SER A 239 10.96 -5.16 3.88
CA SER A 239 10.22 -6.36 4.28
C SER A 239 8.76 -6.26 3.82
N THR A 240 8.33 -7.25 3.03
CA THR A 240 6.90 -7.40 2.70
C THR A 240 6.20 -8.06 3.87
N ILE A 241 5.45 -7.27 4.64
CA ILE A 241 4.80 -7.74 5.87
C ILE A 241 3.47 -8.44 5.59
N ALA A 242 2.86 -8.22 4.43
CA ALA A 242 1.59 -8.82 4.05
C ALA A 242 1.46 -9.02 2.54
N VAL A 243 0.78 -10.10 2.15
CA VAL A 243 0.31 -10.32 0.78
C VAL A 243 -1.20 -10.49 0.78
N ILE A 244 -1.88 -9.71 -0.06
CA ILE A 244 -3.34 -9.69 -0.16
C ILE A 244 -3.78 -10.30 -1.48
N LEU A 245 -4.46 -11.46 -1.42
CA LEU A 245 -5.07 -12.11 -2.57
C LEU A 245 -6.44 -11.49 -2.86
N ASN A 246 -6.46 -10.51 -3.74
CA ASN A 246 -7.63 -9.73 -4.11
C ASN A 246 -8.50 -10.40 -5.19
N ASP A 247 -9.76 -9.94 -5.27
CA ASP A 247 -10.72 -10.22 -6.33
C ASP A 247 -11.13 -11.70 -6.40
N VAL A 248 -11.13 -12.38 -5.25
CA VAL A 248 -11.47 -13.80 -5.16
C VAL A 248 -12.94 -14.00 -5.54
N ASP A 249 -13.17 -14.76 -6.61
CA ASP A 249 -14.50 -15.23 -6.95
C ASP A 249 -14.83 -16.46 -6.11
N LEU A 250 -15.50 -16.23 -4.98
CA LEU A 250 -15.90 -17.29 -4.03
C LEU A 250 -16.74 -18.40 -4.69
N LYS A 251 -17.56 -18.07 -5.71
CA LYS A 251 -18.36 -19.07 -6.43
C LYS A 251 -17.48 -19.92 -7.34
N ALA A 252 -16.56 -19.31 -8.07
CA ALA A 252 -15.63 -20.04 -8.92
C ALA A 252 -14.63 -20.87 -8.11
N GLN A 253 -14.14 -20.34 -6.99
CA GLN A 253 -13.25 -21.04 -6.06
C GLN A 253 -13.91 -22.33 -5.53
N ARG A 254 -15.15 -22.22 -5.02
CA ARG A 254 -15.94 -23.38 -4.58
C ARG A 254 -16.22 -24.38 -5.70
N ARG A 255 -16.64 -23.92 -6.88
CA ARG A 255 -16.92 -24.81 -8.03
C ARG A 255 -15.69 -25.61 -8.48
N ARG A 256 -14.50 -25.05 -8.31
CA ARG A 256 -13.23 -25.70 -8.66
C ARG A 256 -12.66 -26.57 -7.52
N GLY A 257 -13.35 -26.67 -6.40
CA GLY A 257 -12.92 -27.47 -5.25
C GLY A 257 -11.77 -26.87 -4.43
N TYR A 258 -11.38 -25.62 -4.69
CA TYR A 258 -10.35 -24.95 -3.89
C TYR A 258 -10.89 -24.65 -2.49
N ARG A 259 -10.19 -25.13 -1.45
CA ARG A 259 -10.47 -24.82 -0.05
C ARG A 259 -9.47 -23.77 0.42
N ASP A 260 -9.96 -22.60 0.81
CA ASP A 260 -9.12 -21.53 1.34
C ASP A 260 -9.73 -21.01 2.64
N TYR A 261 -9.03 -21.25 3.74
CA TYR A 261 -9.45 -20.89 5.09
C TYR A 261 -9.74 -19.39 5.23
N HIS A 262 -9.00 -18.53 4.53
CA HIS A 262 -9.24 -17.08 4.60
C HIS A 262 -10.55 -16.66 3.95
N THR A 263 -11.09 -17.48 3.05
CA THR A 263 -12.33 -17.20 2.33
C THR A 263 -13.52 -18.05 2.78
N ALA A 264 -13.28 -19.15 3.50
CA ALA A 264 -14.33 -20.04 3.99
C ALA A 264 -15.32 -19.29 4.88
N ALA A 265 -14.81 -18.44 5.78
CA ALA A 265 -15.63 -17.59 6.64
C ALA A 265 -16.61 -16.74 5.80
N TYR A 266 -16.14 -16.09 4.73
CA TYR A 266 -16.92 -15.19 3.87
C TYR A 266 -18.10 -15.84 3.13
N THR A 267 -18.23 -17.16 3.17
CA THR A 267 -19.37 -17.86 2.56
C THR A 267 -20.54 -18.06 3.52
N ASP A 268 -20.37 -17.74 4.80
CA ASP A 268 -21.43 -17.80 5.80
C ASP A 268 -22.44 -16.66 5.59
N LYS A 269 -23.67 -17.06 5.24
CA LYS A 269 -24.76 -16.11 4.94
C LYS A 269 -25.41 -15.52 6.18
N GLU A 270 -25.28 -16.17 7.34
CA GLU A 270 -25.80 -15.66 8.61
C GLU A 270 -24.89 -14.56 9.13
N LEU A 271 -23.57 -14.76 9.05
CA LEU A 271 -22.56 -13.79 9.45
C LEU A 271 -22.52 -12.54 8.55
N TYR A 272 -22.62 -12.70 7.22
CA TYR A 272 -22.49 -11.59 6.27
C TYR A 272 -23.80 -11.20 5.58
N ARG A 273 -24.91 -11.26 6.34
CA ARG A 273 -26.22 -10.83 5.82
C ARG A 273 -26.21 -9.34 5.53
N ARG A 274 -26.71 -8.96 4.35
CA ARG A 274 -26.85 -7.54 3.99
C ARG A 274 -27.67 -6.78 5.03
N PRO A 275 -27.21 -5.59 5.47
CA PRO A 275 -27.99 -4.75 6.35
C PRO A 275 -29.29 -4.28 5.64
N PRO A 276 -30.35 -3.94 6.40
CA PRO A 276 -31.57 -3.38 5.83
C PRO A 276 -31.30 -2.10 5.02
N ALA A 277 -32.15 -1.83 4.02
CA ALA A 277 -32.03 -0.60 3.23
C ALA A 277 -32.14 0.63 4.15
N GLY A 278 -31.17 1.55 4.04
CA GLY A 278 -31.12 2.78 4.86
C GLY A 278 -30.34 2.65 6.16
N PHE A 279 -29.89 1.44 6.55
CA PHE A 279 -28.99 1.25 7.68
C PHE A 279 -27.64 1.91 7.38
N ARG A 280 -27.22 2.83 8.24
CA ARG A 280 -25.89 3.44 8.25
C ARG A 280 -25.29 3.19 9.62
N ASP A 281 -24.18 2.47 9.68
CA ASP A 281 -23.41 2.45 10.91
C ASP A 281 -22.80 3.84 11.13
N PRO A 282 -22.75 4.33 12.38
CA PRO A 282 -22.10 5.59 12.68
C PRO A 282 -20.64 5.51 12.24
N VAL A 283 -20.19 6.48 11.44
CA VAL A 283 -18.76 6.67 11.19
C VAL A 283 -18.21 7.23 12.51
N PRO A 284 -17.38 6.50 13.28
CA PRO A 284 -16.72 7.06 14.45
C PRO A 284 -15.95 8.32 14.04
N ALA A 285 -15.95 9.32 14.93
CA ALA A 285 -15.13 10.50 14.72
C ALA A 285 -13.67 10.05 14.60
N VAL A 286 -13.04 10.36 13.46
CA VAL A 286 -11.60 10.13 13.30
C VAL A 286 -10.89 11.06 14.27
N PRO A 287 -9.94 10.57 15.08
CA PRO A 287 -9.18 11.44 15.96
C PRO A 287 -8.47 12.51 15.12
N ALA A 288 -8.42 13.74 15.66
CA ALA A 288 -7.64 14.79 15.02
C ALA A 288 -6.15 14.38 15.02
N PRO A 289 -5.38 14.69 13.96
CA PRO A 289 -3.94 14.47 13.96
C PRO A 289 -3.29 15.16 15.15
N LEU A 290 -2.12 14.68 15.55
CA LEU A 290 -1.31 15.39 16.53
C LEU A 290 -0.93 16.74 15.91
N LEU A 291 -1.50 17.83 16.43
CA LEU A 291 -1.04 19.17 16.11
C LEU A 291 0.40 19.26 16.61
N ALA A 292 1.35 19.42 15.68
CA ALA A 292 2.68 19.87 16.06
C ALA A 292 2.49 21.20 16.80
N SER A 293 2.92 21.25 18.07
CA SER A 293 3.10 22.52 18.76
C SER A 293 3.91 23.42 17.83
N ALA A 294 3.34 24.55 17.44
CA ALA A 294 3.96 25.53 16.55
C ALA A 294 5.25 26.07 17.21
N ALA A 295 6.36 25.39 16.97
CA ALA A 295 7.70 25.90 17.13
C ALA A 295 8.38 25.69 15.79
N ALA A 296 8.19 26.66 14.90
CA ALA A 296 9.00 26.77 13.70
C ALA A 296 10.49 26.78 14.12
N PRO A 297 11.36 25.94 13.54
CA PRO A 297 12.78 26.20 13.65
C PRO A 297 13.04 27.50 12.87
N SER A 298 13.42 28.53 13.61
CA SER A 298 13.97 29.76 13.06
C SER A 298 15.13 29.46 12.13
N ASP A 299 15.17 30.17 11.01
CA ASP A 299 16.33 30.32 10.12
C ASP A 299 17.66 30.21 10.89
N THR A 300 18.40 29.13 10.62
CA THR A 300 19.85 29.12 10.81
C THR A 300 20.50 28.47 9.60
N SER A 301 21.18 29.33 8.84
CA SER A 301 22.18 29.07 7.81
C SER A 301 22.87 27.71 7.90
N TYR A 302 22.80 26.94 6.80
CA TYR A 302 23.70 25.82 6.56
C TYR A 302 25.12 26.34 6.31
N SER A 303 25.95 26.30 7.33
CA SER A 303 27.41 26.24 7.19
C SER A 303 27.86 24.80 7.50
N ASP A 304 28.28 24.13 6.44
CA ASP A 304 29.39 23.17 6.37
C ASP A 304 29.75 22.37 7.65
N THR A 305 29.47 21.07 7.67
CA THR A 305 30.30 20.11 8.43
C THR A 305 30.07 18.66 7.97
N SER A 306 31.07 18.16 7.23
CA SER A 306 31.60 16.79 7.18
C SER A 306 30.80 15.64 7.83
N TYR A 307 30.29 14.75 6.97
CA TYR A 307 29.81 13.41 7.34
C TYR A 307 30.97 12.53 7.86
N LYS A 308 30.88 12.09 9.12
CA LYS A 308 31.64 10.94 9.64
C LYS A 308 30.87 9.66 9.38
N ILE A 309 31.34 8.88 8.41
CA ILE A 309 30.89 7.51 8.16
C ILE A 309 31.50 6.61 9.25
N ASN A 310 30.66 6.00 10.08
CA ASN A 310 31.08 4.95 11.01
C ASN A 310 31.38 3.67 10.21
N GLY A 311 32.59 3.16 10.41
CA GLY A 311 33.18 2.08 9.63
C GLY A 311 32.67 0.68 9.98
N ALA A 312 32.43 -0.10 8.94
CA ALA A 312 32.52 -1.55 8.97
C ALA A 312 33.79 -1.96 8.20
N ARG A 313 34.69 -2.69 8.87
CA ARG A 313 35.98 -3.16 8.33
C ARG A 313 35.80 -4.14 7.16
N PRO A 314 36.61 -4.07 6.08
CA PRO A 314 36.60 -5.08 5.03
C PRO A 314 37.53 -6.26 5.40
N ARG A 315 37.08 -7.50 5.12
CA ARG A 315 37.97 -8.67 5.00
C ARG A 315 38.36 -8.84 3.52
N ARG A 316 39.66 -9.02 3.28
CA ARG A 316 40.30 -9.26 1.96
C ARG A 316 40.24 -10.75 1.57
N GLY A 317 40.24 -10.99 0.25
CA GLY A 317 40.50 -12.26 -0.46
C GLY A 317 39.19 -13.00 -0.80
N ASP A 318 38.84 -13.37 -2.03
CA ASP A 318 39.69 -13.81 -3.14
C ASP A 318 39.14 -13.44 -4.53
N LYS A 319 40.06 -13.48 -5.51
CA LYS A 319 39.90 -13.23 -6.93
C LYS A 319 39.28 -14.45 -7.63
N HIS A 320 38.33 -14.26 -8.55
CA HIS A 320 38.31 -14.89 -9.88
C HIS A 320 37.16 -14.37 -10.78
N GLY A 321 37.52 -13.93 -11.99
CA GLY A 321 36.86 -14.27 -13.26
C GLY A 321 35.50 -13.63 -13.63
N ASP A 322 35.54 -12.65 -14.53
CA ASP A 322 34.47 -12.23 -15.48
C ASP A 322 34.09 -13.37 -16.48
N PRO A 323 33.04 -13.28 -17.36
CA PRO A 323 32.37 -12.06 -17.84
C PRO A 323 30.83 -12.06 -17.93
N ALA A 324 30.32 -10.84 -18.12
CA ALA A 324 28.98 -10.45 -18.51
C ALA A 324 28.34 -11.28 -19.65
N GLY A 325 27.08 -11.67 -19.45
CA GLY A 325 26.18 -12.23 -20.45
C GLY A 325 24.82 -11.54 -20.40
N SER A 326 24.36 -11.07 -21.55
CA SER A 326 23.19 -10.22 -21.78
C SER A 326 21.85 -10.76 -21.22
N VAL A 327 21.22 -10.02 -20.30
CA VAL A 327 19.83 -10.23 -19.85
C VAL A 327 18.86 -9.20 -20.48
N ASN A 328 19.35 -8.31 -21.33
CA ASN A 328 18.59 -7.15 -21.80
C ASN A 328 17.68 -7.39 -23.03
N SER A 329 17.70 -8.57 -23.65
CA SER A 329 16.90 -8.85 -24.86
C SER A 329 15.54 -9.53 -24.58
N ASP A 330 15.39 -10.23 -23.45
CA ASP A 330 14.16 -10.97 -23.14
C ASP A 330 13.10 -10.11 -22.44
N ILE A 331 13.54 -9.08 -21.70
CA ILE A 331 12.63 -8.13 -21.04
C ILE A 331 11.92 -7.24 -22.09
N ALA A 332 12.61 -6.81 -23.15
CA ALA A 332 12.02 -6.03 -24.24
C ALA A 332 10.91 -6.79 -25.00
N ARG A 333 11.06 -8.10 -25.20
CA ARG A 333 10.05 -8.95 -25.85
C ARG A 333 8.83 -9.25 -24.98
N LEU A 334 8.94 -9.05 -23.65
CA LEU A 334 7.82 -9.18 -22.71
C LEU A 334 6.91 -7.94 -22.70
N TYR A 335 7.44 -6.76 -23.03
CA TYR A 335 6.66 -5.51 -23.08
C TYR A 335 5.60 -5.48 -24.19
N ASP A 336 5.90 -6.03 -25.38
CA ASP A 336 4.97 -5.99 -26.53
C ASP A 336 3.71 -6.85 -26.34
N ARG A 337 3.73 -7.82 -25.42
CA ARG A 337 2.58 -8.72 -25.19
C ARG A 337 1.51 -8.15 -24.26
N TYR A 338 1.79 -7.05 -23.57
CA TYR A 338 0.89 -6.42 -22.58
C TYR A 338 0.17 -5.17 -23.10
N ARG A 339 0.34 -4.81 -24.38
CA ARG A 339 -0.36 -3.70 -25.05
C ARG A 339 -1.63 -4.12 -25.80
N GLY A 340 -2.06 -5.38 -25.70
CA GLY A 340 -3.26 -5.93 -26.35
C GLY A 340 -4.43 -6.12 -25.40
#